data_AF-A0A0F9JAW5-F1
#
_entry.id   AF-A0A0F9JAW5-F1
#
_cell.length_a   1.000
_cell.length_b   1.000
_cell.length_c   1.000
_cell.angle_alpha   90.00
_cell.angle_beta   90.00
_cell.angle_gamma   90.00
#
_symmetry.space_group_name_H-M   'P 1'
#
loop_
_entity.id
_entity.type
_entity.pdbx_description
1 polymer ?
#
loop_
_entity_poly.entity_id
_entity_poly.type
_entity_poly.pdbx_seq_one_letter_code
_entity_poly.pdbx_strand_id
1 'polypeptide(L)'
;MTISTLHLERREMMGQITINIYGSFEPFYRKDFIATDGGHADCVALAIEFLAGTVLPRAIEQDHELHEEGNKPVKGFGYRDEV
;
A
#
# COMPACT_ATOMS: atom_id res chain seq x y z
N MET A 1 45.41 -23.32 8.03
CA MET A 1 44.15 -23.27 8.81
C MET A 1 43.69 -21.82 8.78
N THR A 2 42.88 -21.49 7.77
CA THR A 2 42.53 -20.09 7.45
C THR A 2 41.22 -19.76 8.14
N ILE A 3 41.26 -18.84 9.09
CA ILE A 3 40.07 -18.33 9.77
C ILE A 3 39.38 -17.40 8.78
N SER A 4 38.31 -17.89 8.15
CA SER A 4 37.40 -17.06 7.36
C SER A 4 36.61 -16.18 8.33
N THR A 5 37.10 -14.97 8.56
CA THR A 5 36.31 -13.90 9.16
C THR A 5 35.18 -13.58 8.19
N LEU A 6 34.01 -14.19 8.42
CA LEU A 6 32.75 -13.76 7.82
C LEU A 6 32.53 -12.31 8.24
N HIS A 7 32.89 -11.39 7.34
CA HIS A 7 32.48 -10.01 7.40
C HIS A 7 30.98 -10.00 7.13
N LEU A 8 30.19 -10.21 8.18
CA LEU A 8 28.76 -10.00 8.16
C LEU A 8 28.56 -8.50 8.05
N GLU A 9 28.51 -8.00 6.81
CA GLU A 9 28.15 -6.63 6.55
C GLU A 9 26.83 -6.35 7.26
N ARG A 10 26.86 -5.39 8.19
CA ARG A 10 25.64 -4.76 8.67
C ARG A 10 24.98 -4.14 7.44
N ARG A 11 24.04 -4.87 6.83
CA ARG A 11 23.01 -4.25 6.00
C ARG A 11 22.27 -3.30 6.93
N GLU A 12 22.65 -2.02 6.89
CA GLU A 12 21.79 -0.91 7.28
C GLU A 12 20.40 -1.24 6.72
N MET A 13 19.43 -1.46 7.60
CA MET A 13 18.11 -1.95 7.20
C MET A 13 17.42 -0.90 6.34
N MET A 14 17.51 -1.05 5.02
CA MET A 14 16.69 -0.34 4.06
C MET A 14 15.24 -0.71 4.33
N GLY A 15 14.46 0.27 4.79
CA GLY A 15 13.02 0.07 4.98
C GLY A 15 12.35 -0.10 3.62
N GLN A 16 11.54 -1.14 3.47
CA GLN A 16 10.72 -1.37 2.29
C GLN A 16 9.25 -1.46 2.70
N ILE A 17 8.39 -0.73 1.99
CA ILE A 17 6.94 -0.81 2.13
C ILE A 17 6.35 -1.14 0.77
N THR A 18 5.55 -2.20 0.71
CA THR A 18 4.76 -2.53 -0.47
C THR A 18 3.30 -2.24 -0.16
N ILE A 19 2.68 -1.37 -0.96
CA ILE A 19 1.24 -1.15 -0.94
C ILE A 19 0.63 -1.94 -2.10
N ASN A 20 -0.22 -2.90 -1.75
CA ASN A 20 -1.06 -3.61 -2.70
C ASN A 20 -2.52 -3.24 -2.45
N ILE A 21 -3.17 -2.65 -3.44
CA ILE A 21 -4.59 -2.29 -3.37
C ILE A 21 -5.36 -3.23 -4.29
N TYR A 22 -6.29 -3.97 -3.70
CA TYR A 22 -7.17 -4.92 -4.38
C TYR A 22 -8.63 -4.52 -4.15
N GLY A 23 -9.48 -4.76 -5.14
CA GLY A 23 -10.90 -4.46 -5.10
C GLY A 23 -11.41 -4.07 -6.48
N SER A 24 -12.56 -3.41 -6.53
CA SER A 24 -13.11 -2.82 -7.76
C SER A 24 -12.35 -1.59 -8.25
N PHE A 25 -11.26 -1.21 -7.56
CA PHE A 25 -10.44 -0.06 -7.90
C PHE A 25 -9.78 -0.26 -9.27
N GLU A 26 -10.24 0.48 -10.28
CA GLU A 26 -9.58 0.55 -11.58
C GLU A 26 -8.85 1.89 -11.75
N PRO A 27 -7.54 1.87 -12.09
CA PRO A 27 -6.68 0.69 -12.28
C PRO A 27 -6.22 0.04 -10.96
N PHE A 28 -5.79 -1.22 -11.03
CA PHE A 28 -5.14 -1.90 -9.90
C PHE A 28 -3.82 -1.22 -9.54
N TYR A 29 -3.69 -0.77 -8.29
CA TYR A 29 -2.47 -0.15 -7.79
C TYR A 29 -1.62 -1.15 -6.99
N ARG A 30 -0.43 -1.44 -7.52
CA ARG A 30 0.67 -2.06 -6.77
C ARG A 30 1.87 -1.14 -6.83
N LYS A 31 2.34 -0.68 -5.67
CA LYS A 31 3.48 0.23 -5.59
C LYS A 31 4.41 -0.13 -4.44
N ASP A 32 5.68 -0.23 -4.78
CA ASP A 32 6.77 -0.47 -3.84
C ASP A 32 7.46 0.87 -3.52
N PHE A 33 7.70 1.09 -2.23
CA PHE A 33 8.49 2.18 -1.69
C PHE A 33 9.70 1.58 -1.02
N ILE A 34 10.89 2.02 -1.43
CA ILE A 34 12.16 1.58 -0.88
C ILE A 34 12.89 2.84 -0.44
N ALA A 35 13.19 2.93 0.85
CA ALA A 35 13.91 4.05 1.40
C ALA A 35 15.40 3.78 1.28
N THR A 36 16.06 4.51 0.38
CA THR A 36 17.50 4.46 0.19
C THR A 36 18.23 5.34 1.20
N ASP A 37 17.67 6.50 1.55
CA ASP A 37 18.38 7.54 2.32
C ASP A 37 17.69 7.92 3.64
N GLY A 38 16.35 7.94 3.69
CA GLY A 38 15.60 8.36 4.89
C GLY A 38 15.15 7.22 5.83
N GLY A 39 15.48 5.97 5.50
CA GLY A 39 15.06 4.79 6.28
C GLY A 39 13.54 4.58 6.35
N HIS A 40 13.07 3.84 7.34
CA HIS A 40 11.66 3.41 7.43
C HIS A 40 10.64 4.55 7.45
N ALA A 41 10.96 5.69 8.08
CA ALA A 41 10.03 6.82 8.20
C ALA A 41 9.75 7.50 6.86
N ASP A 42 10.77 7.62 6.01
CA ASP A 42 10.64 8.17 4.66
C ASP A 42 9.78 7.25 3.77
N CYS A 43 9.99 5.94 3.87
CA CYS A 43 9.13 4.95 3.24
C CYS A 43 7.64 5.11 3.62
N VAL A 44 7.36 5.36 4.90
CA VAL A 44 5.99 5.60 5.39
C VAL A 44 5.44 6.91 4.83
N ALA A 45 6.24 7.98 4.79
CA ALA A 45 5.82 9.27 4.25
C ALA A 45 5.43 9.14 2.76
N LEU A 46 6.29 8.53 1.94
CA LEU A 46 6.03 8.30 0.52
C LEU A 46 4.78 7.42 0.28
N ALA A 47 4.59 6.41 1.13
CA ALA A 47 3.39 5.57 1.12
C ALA A 47 2.12 6.38 1.39
N ILE A 48 2.13 7.25 2.40
CA ILE A 48 0.99 8.12 2.75
C ILE A 48 0.70 9.11 1.63
N GLU A 49 1.72 9.76 1.08
CA GLU A 49 1.57 10.69 -0.03
C GLU A 49 0.92 10.01 -1.25
N PHE A 50 1.32 8.80 -1.57
CA PHE A 50 0.70 8.02 -2.65
C PHE A 50 -0.76 7.68 -2.36
N LEU A 51 -1.07 7.22 -1.15
CA LEU A 51 -2.45 6.90 -0.77
C LEU A 51 -3.35 8.14 -0.82
N ALA A 52 -2.89 9.27 -0.29
CA ALA A 52 -3.65 10.51 -0.24
C ALA A 52 -3.77 11.19 -1.61
N GLY A 53 -2.71 11.16 -2.42
CA GLY A 53 -2.64 11.88 -3.69
C GLY A 53 -3.17 11.10 -4.91
N THR A 54 -3.15 9.77 -4.88
CA THR A 54 -3.59 8.95 -6.01
C THR A 54 -4.80 8.08 -5.66
N VAL A 55 -4.71 7.34 -4.57
CA VAL A 55 -5.69 6.26 -4.30
C VAL A 55 -6.99 6.81 -3.76
N LEU A 56 -6.94 7.72 -2.79
CA LEU A 56 -8.12 8.31 -2.17
C LEU A 56 -8.99 9.10 -3.17
N PRO A 57 -8.43 10.00 -4.02
CA PRO A 57 -9.23 10.70 -5.02
C PRO A 57 -9.95 9.75 -5.97
N ARG A 58 -9.25 8.71 -6.46
CA ARG A 58 -9.87 7.73 -7.37
C ARG A 58 -10.97 6.92 -6.69
N ALA A 59 -10.78 6.55 -5.43
CA ALA A 59 -11.81 5.86 -4.65
C ALA A 59 -13.08 6.73 -4.49
N ILE A 60 -12.92 8.04 -4.29
CA ILE A 60 -14.05 8.99 -4.19
C ILE A 60 -14.76 9.13 -5.54
N GLU A 61 -14.03 9.29 -6.64
CA GLU A 61 -14.60 9.35 -7.99
C GLU A 61 -15.41 8.10 -8.32
N GLN A 62 -14.84 6.93 -8.03
CA GLN A 62 -15.52 5.67 -8.27
C GLN A 62 -16.80 5.52 -7.42
N ASP A 63 -16.78 5.95 -6.16
CA ASP A 63 -17.97 5.93 -5.31
C ASP A 63 -19.07 6.85 -5.88
N HIS A 64 -18.71 8.01 -6.43
CA HIS A 64 -19.65 8.88 -7.13
C HIS A 64 -20.21 8.23 -8.40
N GLU A 65 -19.37 7.65 -9.25
CA GLU A 65 -19.78 6.94 -10.48
C GLU A 65 -20.77 5.81 -10.15
N LEU A 66 -20.42 4.95 -9.19
CA LEU A 66 -21.29 3.85 -8.75
C LEU A 66 -22.61 4.36 -8.17
N HIS A 67 -22.57 5.45 -7.40
CA HIS A 67 -23.78 6.07 -6.88
C HIS A 67 -24.71 6.62 -7.97
N GLU A 68 -24.16 7.24 -9.01
CA GLU A 68 -24.92 7.73 -10.18
C GLU A 68 -25.57 6.58 -10.95
N GLU A 69 -24.91 5.43 -11.02
CA GLU A 69 -25.44 4.19 -11.60
C GLU A 69 -26.49 3.48 -10.72
N GLY A 70 -26.74 3.99 -9.51
CA GLY A 70 -27.66 3.41 -8.54
C GLY A 70 -27.06 2.30 -7.67
N ASN A 71 -25.77 2.00 -7.84
CA ASN A 71 -25.01 1.07 -7.01
C ASN A 71 -24.60 1.76 -5.71
N LYS A 72 -25.45 1.66 -4.68
CA LYS A 72 -25.14 2.19 -3.34
C LYS A 72 -24.35 1.16 -2.53
N PRO A 73 -23.38 1.58 -1.70
CA PRO A 73 -22.73 0.69 -0.77
C PRO A 73 -23.80 0.08 0.13
N VAL A 74 -23.79 -1.25 0.21
CA VAL A 74 -24.66 -1.99 1.12
C VAL A 74 -24.30 -1.57 2.54
N LYS A 75 -25.28 -1.32 3.40
CA LYS A 75 -25.03 -1.02 4.82
C LYS A 75 -24.20 -2.16 5.43
N GLY A 76 -22.97 -1.86 5.84
CA GLY A 76 -22.08 -2.79 6.55
C GLY A 76 -20.89 -3.22 5.70
N PHE A 77 -19.69 -2.77 6.09
CA PHE A 77 -18.46 -3.44 5.72
C PHE A 77 -18.40 -4.80 6.45
N GLY A 78 -18.79 -5.88 5.77
CA GLY A 78 -18.52 -7.25 6.21
C GLY A 78 -19.72 -8.05 6.74
N TYR A 79 -20.69 -8.38 5.87
CA TYR A 79 -21.41 -9.63 6.06
C TYR A 79 -20.49 -10.79 5.70
N ARG A 80 -19.79 -11.35 6.70
CA ARG A 80 -19.59 -12.79 6.74
C ARG A 80 -20.89 -13.34 7.31
N ASP A 81 -21.73 -13.91 6.47
CA ASP A 81 -22.75 -14.84 6.95
C ASP A 81 -21.98 -16.04 7.52
N GLU A 82 -21.80 -16.04 8.84
CA GLU A 82 -21.35 -17.21 9.58
C GLU A 82 -22.46 -18.26 9.49
N VAL A 83 -22.15 -19.36 8.80
CA VAL A 83 -22.88 -20.64 8.85
C VAL A 83 -22.47 -21.40 10.10
#